data_AF-A0A964QBU6-F1
#
_entry.id   AF-A0A964QBU6-F1
#
_cell.length_a   1.000
_cell.length_b   1.000
_cell.length_c   1.000
_cell.angle_alpha   90.00
_cell.angle_beta   90.00
_cell.angle_gamma   90.00
#
_symmetry.space_group_name_H-M   'P 1'
#
loop_
_entity.id
_entity.type
_entity.pdbx_description
1 polymer ?
#
loop_
_entity_poly.entity_id
_entity_poly.type
_entity_poly.pdbx_seq_one_letter_code
_entity_poly.pdbx_strand_id
1 'polypeptide(L)'
;MKRAHEGYAGRLLGAAVLSAVLGGCDVTNPGPVQDEFLDVAASHAPLVRGAERTLAQAITRLALMGALPAREIFPSGQGTDGLGNIVSQAGRILPEHSGPMWNYLQQSRWVSEDAIARFTQPGYVVKPEIVTQARLWAGYSNKIFGENFCEVVFNAGAALAPSEALKRAEKHFADALAGATTDAHRNAAYAGRAQTRLALANWSGAVEDATRVPVDFVLQVQGTGGGELDVRNLIFFAVADLPYRNFSMHFTNAYDYYLATGDPRAAWESPAGKPYANGSWPGYGLVPFSRPLKHN
;
A
#
# COMPACT_ATOMS: atom_id res chain seq x y z
N MET A 1 -54.27 -50.42 -51.87
CA MET A 1 -54.45 -51.85 -51.49
C MET A 1 -54.66 -51.89 -49.98
N LYS A 2 -55.63 -52.70 -49.54
CA LYS A 2 -56.32 -52.71 -48.24
C LYS A 2 -55.41 -52.87 -47.00
N ARG A 3 -55.96 -52.39 -45.86
CA ARG A 3 -55.75 -52.79 -44.43
C ARG A 3 -54.53 -52.17 -43.71
N ALA A 4 -54.61 -51.76 -42.43
CA ALA A 4 -55.66 -51.86 -41.40
C ALA A 4 -55.48 -50.76 -40.33
N HIS A 5 -56.61 -50.41 -39.71
CA HIS A 5 -56.76 -49.63 -38.49
C HIS A 5 -56.56 -50.51 -37.24
N GLU A 6 -56.36 -49.84 -36.10
CA GLU A 6 -56.43 -50.32 -34.70
C GLU A 6 -55.23 -51.13 -34.21
N GLY A 7 -54.49 -50.76 -33.17
CA GLY A 7 -54.70 -49.81 -32.09
C GLY A 7 -54.20 -50.48 -30.81
N TYR A 8 -53.28 -49.88 -30.06
CA TYR A 8 -53.18 -50.07 -28.61
C TYR A 8 -52.32 -48.97 -28.00
N ALA A 9 -52.78 -48.57 -26.82
CA ALA A 9 -52.37 -47.40 -26.08
C ALA A 9 -50.92 -47.45 -25.56
N GLY A 10 -50.39 -46.25 -25.31
CA GLY A 10 -49.49 -46.03 -24.20
C GLY A 10 -48.04 -45.78 -24.56
N ARG A 11 -47.69 -44.51 -24.75
CA ARG A 11 -46.84 -43.75 -23.81
C ARG A 11 -46.51 -42.39 -24.43
N LEU A 12 -47.05 -41.35 -23.82
CA LEU A 12 -46.64 -39.96 -23.98
C LEU A 12 -45.16 -39.83 -23.63
N LEU A 13 -44.31 -39.58 -24.62
CA LEU A 13 -43.04 -38.88 -24.44
C LEU A 13 -43.25 -37.46 -24.96
N GLY A 14 -43.60 -36.57 -24.03
CA GLY A 14 -43.75 -35.15 -24.29
C GLY A 14 -42.41 -34.56 -24.74
N ALA A 15 -42.46 -33.80 -25.82
CA ALA A 15 -41.33 -33.03 -26.31
C ALA A 15 -40.92 -32.00 -25.25
N ALA A 16 -39.69 -32.14 -24.76
CA ALA A 16 -39.03 -31.15 -23.93
C ALA A 16 -38.74 -29.91 -24.77
N VAL A 17 -39.51 -28.84 -24.54
CA VAL A 17 -39.07 -27.48 -24.88
C VAL A 17 -38.23 -27.01 -23.70
N LEU A 18 -36.93 -26.93 -23.92
CA LEU A 18 -35.93 -26.44 -22.98
C LEU A 18 -36.09 -24.93 -22.82
N SER A 19 -36.96 -24.49 -21.91
CA SER A 19 -36.96 -23.11 -21.42
C SER A 19 -35.80 -22.97 -20.44
N ALA A 20 -34.64 -22.53 -20.95
CA ALA A 20 -33.52 -22.12 -20.13
C ALA A 20 -33.97 -20.96 -19.22
N VAL A 21 -34.11 -21.25 -17.93
CA VAL A 21 -34.35 -20.24 -16.90
C VAL A 21 -33.12 -19.35 -16.85
N LEU A 22 -33.26 -18.13 -17.37
CA LEU A 22 -32.38 -17.00 -17.10
C LEU A 22 -32.57 -16.59 -15.63
N GLY A 23 -32.06 -17.42 -14.72
CA GLY A 23 -31.83 -17.05 -13.33
C GLY A 23 -30.58 -16.18 -13.26
N GLY A 24 -30.66 -14.97 -13.80
CA GLY A 24 -29.69 -13.94 -13.45
C GLY A 24 -29.82 -13.72 -11.96
N CYS A 25 -28.77 -14.00 -11.20
CA CYS A 25 -28.68 -13.54 -9.82
C CYS A 25 -28.85 -12.02 -9.86
N ASP A 26 -29.99 -11.52 -9.38
CA ASP A 26 -30.16 -10.12 -9.03
C ASP A 26 -29.16 -9.83 -7.90
N VAL A 27 -27.93 -9.48 -8.30
CA VAL A 27 -26.96 -8.92 -7.36
C VAL A 27 -27.39 -7.47 -7.17
N THR A 28 -28.29 -7.25 -6.21
CA THR A 28 -28.47 -5.93 -5.63
C THR A 28 -27.10 -5.49 -5.14
N ASN A 29 -26.50 -4.52 -5.83
CA ASN A 29 -25.29 -3.86 -5.33
C ASN A 29 -25.63 -3.40 -3.90
N PRO A 30 -24.97 -3.92 -2.85
CA PRO A 30 -25.40 -3.74 -1.46
C PRO A 30 -25.37 -2.28 -0.99
N GLY A 31 -25.00 -1.36 -1.87
CA GLY A 31 -24.80 0.03 -1.56
C GLY A 31 -23.55 0.20 -0.69
N PRO A 32 -23.31 1.43 -0.22
CA PRO A 32 -22.31 1.67 0.83
C PRO A 32 -22.60 0.78 2.04
N VAL A 33 -21.56 0.23 2.67
CA VAL A 33 -21.69 -0.44 3.97
C VAL A 33 -22.30 0.57 4.95
N GLN A 34 -23.46 0.24 5.51
CA GLN A 34 -24.09 1.09 6.52
C GLN A 34 -23.22 1.15 7.77
N ASP A 35 -23.21 2.31 8.42
CA ASP A 35 -22.35 2.59 9.58
C ASP A 35 -22.52 1.56 10.70
N GLU A 36 -23.76 1.17 10.97
CA GLU A 36 -24.15 0.15 11.96
C GLU A 36 -23.53 -1.24 11.72
N PHE A 37 -23.17 -1.56 10.47
CA PHE A 37 -22.50 -2.83 10.16
C PHE A 37 -21.01 -2.81 10.47
N LEU A 38 -20.41 -1.66 10.79
CA LEU A 38 -19.02 -1.57 11.24
C LEU A 38 -18.88 -1.89 12.73
N ASP A 39 -20.00 -1.89 13.46
CA ASP A 39 -20.03 -2.05 14.91
C ASP A 39 -20.01 -3.52 15.34
N VAL A 40 -20.42 -4.45 14.47
CA VAL A 40 -20.45 -5.88 14.76
C VAL A 40 -19.04 -6.48 14.83
N ALA A 41 -18.82 -7.43 15.74
CA ALA A 41 -17.52 -8.05 15.98
C ALA A 41 -16.87 -8.67 14.73
N ALA A 42 -17.68 -9.15 13.77
CA ALA A 42 -17.20 -9.70 12.51
C ALA A 42 -16.53 -8.64 11.60
N SER A 43 -16.85 -7.35 11.77
CA SER A 43 -16.35 -6.26 10.93
C SER A 43 -15.07 -5.62 11.45
N HIS A 44 -14.73 -5.80 12.74
CA HIS A 44 -13.60 -5.10 13.36
C HIS A 44 -12.26 -5.40 12.68
N ALA A 45 -11.94 -6.69 12.46
CA ALA A 45 -10.69 -7.07 11.80
C ALA A 45 -10.65 -6.66 10.30
N PRO A 46 -11.71 -6.90 9.49
CA PRO A 46 -11.78 -6.38 8.12
C PRO A 46 -11.64 -4.86 8.01
N LEU A 47 -12.24 -4.09 8.92
CA LEU A 47 -12.13 -2.63 8.93
C LEU A 47 -10.68 -2.17 9.07
N VAL A 48 -9.96 -2.74 10.05
CA VAL A 48 -8.54 -2.44 10.29
C VAL A 48 -7.65 -2.90 9.12
N ARG A 49 -7.96 -4.04 8.49
CA ARG A 49 -7.27 -4.51 7.27
C ARG A 49 -7.54 -3.61 6.07
N GLY A 50 -8.72 -3.00 5.99
CA GLY A 50 -9.02 -1.97 5.00
C GLY A 50 -8.09 -0.77 5.11
N ALA A 51 -7.84 -0.29 6.34
CA ALA A 51 -6.90 0.79 6.57
C ALA A 51 -5.45 0.42 6.17
N GLU A 52 -4.99 -0.78 6.54
CA GLU A 52 -3.69 -1.31 6.11
C GLU A 52 -3.56 -1.34 4.58
N ARG A 53 -4.58 -1.85 3.91
CA ARG A 53 -4.63 -1.94 2.46
C ARG A 53 -4.47 -0.57 1.82
N THR A 54 -5.22 0.43 2.28
CA THR A 54 -5.13 1.79 1.76
C THR A 54 -3.76 2.40 2.05
N LEU A 55 -3.17 2.11 3.22
CA LEU A 55 -1.79 2.50 3.51
C LEU A 55 -0.82 1.89 2.50
N ALA A 56 -0.96 0.60 2.17
CA ALA A 56 -0.14 -0.06 1.15
C ALA A 56 -0.16 0.68 -0.20
N GLN A 57 -1.34 1.13 -0.64
CA GLN A 57 -1.52 1.89 -1.88
C GLN A 57 -0.75 3.21 -1.87
N ALA A 58 -0.71 3.89 -0.71
CA ALA A 58 0.02 5.15 -0.54
C ALA A 58 1.53 4.93 -0.56
N ILE A 59 2.06 4.04 0.28
CA ILE A 59 3.50 3.94 0.52
C ILE A 59 4.24 3.53 -0.75
N THR A 60 3.72 2.55 -1.49
CA THR A 60 4.43 2.06 -2.68
C THR A 60 4.54 3.13 -3.77
N ARG A 61 3.59 4.06 -3.84
CA ARG A 61 3.61 5.19 -4.79
C ARG A 61 4.48 6.33 -4.26
N LEU A 62 4.42 6.62 -2.96
CA LEU A 62 5.24 7.66 -2.33
C LEU A 62 6.71 7.32 -2.45
N ALA A 63 7.07 6.06 -2.21
CA ALA A 63 8.46 5.61 -2.32
C ALA A 63 8.99 5.79 -3.76
N LEU A 64 8.21 5.44 -4.78
CA LEU A 64 8.61 5.66 -6.17
C LEU A 64 8.67 7.15 -6.55
N MET A 65 7.68 7.94 -6.14
CA MET A 65 7.61 9.38 -6.43
C MET A 65 8.73 10.15 -5.74
N GLY A 66 9.08 9.81 -4.50
CA GLY A 66 10.14 10.46 -3.73
C GLY A 66 11.55 10.06 -4.17
N ALA A 67 11.74 8.79 -4.55
CA ALA A 67 13.04 8.26 -4.96
C ALA A 67 13.59 8.91 -6.25
N LEU A 68 12.70 9.33 -7.18
CA LEU A 68 13.07 9.99 -8.44
C LEU A 68 13.77 11.35 -8.21
N PRO A 69 13.14 12.38 -7.59
CA PRO A 69 13.77 13.67 -7.34
C PRO A 69 14.93 13.56 -6.34
N ALA A 70 14.88 12.60 -5.39
CA ALA A 70 15.98 12.34 -4.46
C ALA A 70 17.20 11.66 -5.10
N ARG A 71 17.09 11.20 -6.37
CA ARG A 71 18.13 10.43 -7.07
C ARG A 71 18.55 9.15 -6.35
N GLU A 72 17.62 8.55 -5.60
CA GLU A 72 17.77 7.19 -5.08
C GLU A 72 17.62 6.15 -6.20
N ILE A 73 16.86 6.51 -7.25
CA ILE A 73 16.75 5.78 -8.50
C ILE A 73 16.96 6.74 -9.67
N PHE A 74 17.47 6.24 -10.80
CA PHE A 74 17.65 7.02 -12.01
C PHE A 74 16.61 6.66 -13.07
N PRO A 75 15.84 7.64 -13.59
CA PRO A 75 14.81 7.36 -14.57
C PRO A 75 15.38 6.85 -15.90
N SER A 76 14.70 5.87 -16.49
CA SER A 76 15.04 5.34 -17.82
C SER A 76 14.60 6.24 -18.98
N GLY A 77 13.66 7.16 -18.72
CA GLY A 77 12.90 7.90 -19.71
C GLY A 77 11.47 7.39 -19.88
N GLN A 78 11.14 6.16 -19.45
CA GLN A 78 9.77 5.66 -19.57
C GLN A 78 8.80 6.53 -18.77
N GLY A 79 7.88 7.22 -19.47
CA GLY A 79 6.90 8.13 -18.88
C GLY A 79 5.48 7.59 -18.82
N THR A 80 5.25 6.37 -19.31
CA THR A 80 3.92 5.74 -19.38
C THR A 80 3.67 4.82 -18.18
N ASP A 81 2.42 4.43 -17.97
CA ASP A 81 2.01 3.35 -17.06
C ASP A 81 2.02 3.68 -15.54
N GLY A 82 2.02 4.97 -15.17
CA GLY A 82 1.84 5.38 -13.77
C GLY A 82 3.05 5.12 -12.86
N LEU A 83 4.17 4.67 -13.42
CA LEU A 83 5.42 4.35 -12.72
C LEU A 83 6.44 5.52 -12.72
N GLY A 84 5.96 6.71 -13.07
CA GLY A 84 6.74 7.94 -13.15
C GLY A 84 6.39 8.73 -14.40
N ASN A 85 6.01 9.99 -14.24
CA ASN A 85 5.84 10.92 -15.36
C ASN A 85 7.14 11.71 -15.58
N ILE A 86 7.33 12.27 -16.78
CA ILE A 86 8.56 12.97 -17.15
C ILE A 86 8.86 14.20 -16.29
N VAL A 87 7.83 14.87 -15.77
CA VAL A 87 7.98 16.07 -14.93
C VAL A 87 8.55 15.68 -13.56
N SER A 88 8.06 14.60 -12.96
CA SER A 88 8.61 14.03 -11.72
C SER A 88 10.01 13.47 -11.91
N GLN A 89 10.30 12.86 -13.06
CA GLN A 89 11.65 12.40 -13.41
C GLN A 89 12.64 13.57 -13.58
N ALA A 90 12.17 14.74 -14.01
CA ALA A 90 12.94 15.97 -14.07
C ALA A 90 13.10 16.66 -12.70
N GLY A 91 12.59 16.06 -11.62
CA GLY A 91 12.72 16.59 -10.26
C GLY A 91 11.60 17.52 -9.83
N ARG A 92 10.48 17.59 -10.57
CA ARG A 92 9.34 18.45 -10.26
C ARG A 92 8.09 17.63 -9.90
N ILE A 93 7.61 17.79 -8.68
CA ILE A 93 6.35 17.20 -8.22
C ILE A 93 5.24 18.24 -8.41
N LEU A 94 4.17 17.86 -9.10
CA LEU A 94 2.98 18.69 -9.29
C LEU A 94 1.83 18.15 -8.43
N PRO A 95 0.83 18.97 -8.06
CA PRO A 95 -0.30 18.54 -7.22
C PRO A 95 -1.04 17.31 -7.75
N GLU A 96 -1.19 17.18 -9.07
CA GLU A 96 -1.81 16.02 -9.72
C GLU A 96 -1.03 14.72 -9.52
N HIS A 97 0.28 14.79 -9.25
CA HIS A 97 1.12 13.63 -8.98
C HIS A 97 1.00 13.17 -7.53
N SER A 98 0.80 14.10 -6.58
CA SER A 98 0.72 13.80 -5.16
C SER A 98 -0.71 13.55 -4.64
N GLY A 99 -1.74 14.03 -5.36
CA GLY A 99 -3.15 13.93 -5.00
C GLY A 99 -3.65 12.52 -4.66
N PRO A 100 -3.34 11.48 -5.46
CA PRO A 100 -3.75 10.11 -5.11
C PRO A 100 -3.18 9.62 -3.78
N MET A 101 -1.90 9.90 -3.51
CA MET A 101 -1.24 9.49 -2.26
C MET A 101 -1.78 10.26 -1.06
N TRP A 102 -2.07 11.56 -1.23
CA TRP A 102 -2.79 12.34 -0.24
C TRP A 102 -4.11 11.68 0.13
N ASN A 103 -4.92 11.32 -0.88
CA ASN A 103 -6.22 10.69 -0.66
C ASN A 103 -6.11 9.33 0.05
N TYR A 104 -5.17 8.48 -0.37
CA TYR A 104 -4.95 7.19 0.28
C TYR A 104 -4.50 7.35 1.73
N LEU A 105 -3.56 8.25 2.02
CA LEU A 105 -3.14 8.47 3.41
C LEU A 105 -4.27 9.08 4.26
N GLN A 106 -5.03 10.02 3.73
CA GLN A 106 -6.21 10.59 4.41
C GLN A 106 -7.21 9.49 4.75
N GLN A 107 -7.51 8.61 3.80
CA GLN A 107 -8.44 7.50 4.00
C GLN A 107 -7.89 6.48 5.01
N SER A 108 -6.64 6.04 4.87
CA SER A 108 -6.06 5.07 5.82
C SER A 108 -6.02 5.62 7.25
N ARG A 109 -5.62 6.89 7.40
CA ARG A 109 -5.63 7.60 8.68
C ARG A 109 -7.05 7.71 9.25
N TRP A 110 -8.00 8.19 8.45
CA TRP A 110 -9.39 8.37 8.90
C TRP A 110 -10.02 7.04 9.31
N VAL A 111 -9.91 5.99 8.49
CA VAL A 111 -10.47 4.67 8.80
C VAL A 111 -9.85 4.09 10.07
N SER A 112 -8.53 4.24 10.25
CA SER A 112 -7.86 3.77 11.47
C SER A 112 -8.32 4.54 12.72
N GLU A 113 -8.41 5.87 12.63
CA GLU A 113 -8.83 6.73 13.75
C GLU A 113 -10.32 6.52 14.08
N ASP A 114 -11.18 6.36 13.08
CA ASP A 114 -12.61 6.06 13.25
C ASP A 114 -12.81 4.69 13.91
N ALA A 115 -12.07 3.66 13.45
CA ALA A 115 -12.08 2.34 14.08
C ALA A 115 -11.69 2.42 15.57
N ILE A 116 -10.64 3.16 15.91
CA ILE A 116 -10.24 3.36 17.31
C ILE A 116 -11.34 4.07 18.10
N ALA A 117 -11.96 5.10 17.53
CA ALA A 117 -13.03 5.85 18.17
C ALA A 117 -14.21 4.92 18.51
N ARG A 118 -14.63 4.04 17.58
CA ARG A 118 -15.67 3.02 17.80
C ARG A 118 -15.26 2.00 18.84
N PHE A 119 -14.10 1.38 18.68
CA PHE A 119 -13.66 0.25 19.51
C PHE A 119 -13.41 0.62 20.97
N THR A 120 -13.28 1.92 21.27
CA THR A 120 -13.07 2.44 22.62
C THR A 120 -14.34 3.01 23.27
N GLN A 121 -15.48 2.97 22.57
CA GLN A 121 -16.76 3.36 23.17
C GLN A 121 -17.22 2.37 24.24
N PRO A 122 -17.89 2.84 25.31
CA PRO A 122 -18.51 1.96 26.30
C PRO A 122 -19.46 0.95 25.65
N GLY A 123 -19.36 -0.32 26.03
CA GLY A 123 -20.21 -1.40 25.52
C GLY A 123 -19.61 -2.16 24.32
N TYR A 124 -18.54 -1.67 23.71
CA TYR A 124 -17.80 -2.40 22.68
C TYR A 124 -16.74 -3.31 23.31
N VAL A 125 -16.82 -4.60 22.99
CA VAL A 125 -15.81 -5.58 23.40
C VAL A 125 -15.02 -5.98 22.17
N VAL A 126 -13.90 -5.27 21.95
CA VAL A 126 -12.98 -5.53 20.84
C VAL A 126 -11.72 -6.17 21.37
N LYS A 127 -11.20 -7.14 20.64
CA LYS A 127 -9.98 -7.83 21.06
C LYS A 127 -8.79 -6.84 21.09
N PRO A 128 -7.96 -6.81 22.14
CA PRO A 128 -6.87 -5.83 22.29
C PRO A 128 -5.89 -5.78 21.11
N GLU A 129 -5.64 -6.92 20.45
CA GLU A 129 -4.78 -7.00 19.27
C GLU A 129 -5.33 -6.23 18.07
N ILE A 130 -6.66 -6.18 17.90
CA ILE A 130 -7.31 -5.43 16.80
C ILE A 130 -7.20 -3.94 17.07
N VAL A 131 -7.45 -3.50 18.31
CA VAL A 131 -7.30 -2.10 18.72
C VAL A 131 -5.84 -1.64 18.57
N THR A 132 -4.89 -2.48 18.96
CA THR A 132 -3.46 -2.22 18.77
C THR A 132 -3.11 -2.09 17.29
N GLN A 133 -3.62 -2.99 16.45
CA GLN A 133 -3.38 -2.94 15.01
C GLN A 133 -3.95 -1.67 14.38
N ALA A 134 -5.14 -1.23 14.79
CA ALA A 134 -5.72 0.04 14.36
C ALA A 134 -4.84 1.23 14.76
N ARG A 135 -4.31 1.24 15.99
CA ARG A 135 -3.36 2.26 16.46
C ARG A 135 -2.06 2.26 15.67
N LEU A 136 -1.51 1.09 15.31
CA LEU A 136 -0.33 1.01 14.45
C LEU A 136 -0.58 1.65 13.09
N TRP A 137 -1.70 1.35 12.43
CA TRP A 137 -2.02 1.91 11.12
C TRP A 137 -2.37 3.41 11.17
N ALA A 138 -3.03 3.88 12.22
CA ALA A 138 -3.19 5.32 12.48
C ALA A 138 -1.84 6.00 12.66
N GLY A 139 -0.92 5.38 13.42
CA GLY A 139 0.44 5.87 13.66
C GLY A 139 1.25 5.98 12.37
N TYR A 140 1.35 4.88 11.61
CA TYR A 140 2.11 4.87 10.35
C TYR A 140 1.52 5.80 9.29
N SER A 141 0.19 5.89 9.17
CA SER A 141 -0.46 6.79 8.23
C SER A 141 -0.14 8.25 8.54
N ASN A 142 -0.30 8.67 9.81
CA ASN A 142 0.04 10.02 10.25
C ASN A 142 1.54 10.31 10.11
N LYS A 143 2.42 9.34 10.40
CA LYS A 143 3.87 9.48 10.26
C LYS A 143 4.23 9.79 8.80
N ILE A 144 3.79 8.93 7.88
CA ILE A 144 4.08 9.07 6.45
C ILE A 144 3.49 10.38 5.92
N PHE A 145 2.32 10.80 6.41
CA PHE A 145 1.74 12.10 6.08
C PHE A 145 2.66 13.26 6.47
N GLY A 146 3.09 13.29 7.73
CA GLY A 146 3.93 14.34 8.28
C GLY A 146 5.34 14.40 7.66
N GLU A 147 5.84 13.27 7.14
CA GLU A 147 7.15 13.20 6.48
C GLU A 147 7.11 13.65 5.01
N ASN A 148 5.96 13.56 4.32
CA ASN A 148 5.90 13.68 2.85
C ASN A 148 5.07 14.86 2.34
N PHE A 149 4.33 15.57 3.19
CA PHE A 149 3.49 16.69 2.79
C PHE A 149 3.79 17.95 3.61
N CYS A 150 3.65 19.12 2.98
CA CYS A 150 3.94 20.41 3.60
C CYS A 150 2.86 20.89 4.57
N GLU A 151 1.64 20.36 4.45
CA GLU A 151 0.50 20.69 5.30
C GLU A 151 -0.38 19.45 5.49
N VAL A 152 -1.21 19.44 6.51
CA VAL A 152 -2.21 18.39 6.76
C VAL A 152 -3.55 19.01 7.13
N VAL A 153 -4.65 18.33 6.75
CA VAL A 153 -6.01 18.71 7.14
C VAL A 153 -6.68 17.53 7.84
N PHE A 154 -7.19 17.75 9.05
CA PHE A 154 -7.96 16.76 9.80
C PHE A 154 -9.45 17.10 9.71
N ASN A 155 -10.25 16.17 9.18
CA ASN A 155 -11.73 16.18 9.24
C ASN A 155 -12.36 17.52 8.80
N ALA A 156 -11.98 18.00 7.61
CA ALA A 156 -12.40 19.29 7.04
C ALA A 156 -12.06 20.53 7.87
N GLY A 157 -11.09 20.43 8.79
CA GLY A 157 -10.56 21.56 9.54
C GLY A 157 -9.60 22.45 8.72
N ALA A 158 -8.93 23.37 9.42
CA ALA A 158 -7.91 24.22 8.81
C ALA A 158 -6.67 23.41 8.40
N ALA A 159 -5.89 23.96 7.46
CA ALA A 159 -4.55 23.47 7.17
C ALA A 159 -3.65 23.67 8.38
N LEU A 160 -2.87 22.64 8.71
CA LEU A 160 -1.95 22.59 9.84
C LEU A 160 -0.56 22.19 9.37
N ALA A 161 0.43 22.46 10.22
CA ALA A 161 1.80 22.03 9.98
C ALA A 161 1.94 20.49 9.98
N PRO A 162 2.89 19.91 9.23
CA PRO A 162 3.10 18.46 9.17
C PRO A 162 3.46 17.84 10.52
N SER A 163 4.08 18.63 11.40
CA SER A 163 4.40 18.23 12.78
C SER A 163 3.16 17.88 13.59
N GLU A 164 1.97 18.38 13.24
CA GLU A 164 0.72 17.98 13.89
C GLU A 164 0.33 16.53 13.55
N ALA A 165 0.59 16.09 12.32
CA ALA A 165 0.44 14.67 11.96
C ALA A 165 1.49 13.81 12.70
N LEU A 166 2.74 14.27 12.79
CA LEU A 166 3.78 13.54 13.53
C LEU A 166 3.44 13.40 15.03
N LYS A 167 2.90 14.45 15.67
CA LYS A 167 2.44 14.37 17.08
C LYS A 167 1.31 13.36 17.26
N ARG A 168 0.36 13.31 16.31
CA ARG A 168 -0.68 12.27 16.30
C ARG A 168 -0.09 10.87 16.14
N ALA A 169 0.88 10.71 15.24
CA ALA A 169 1.58 9.45 15.05
C ALA A 169 2.27 8.97 16.34
N GLU A 170 3.02 9.85 17.02
CA GLU A 170 3.69 9.52 18.28
C GLU A 170 2.68 9.07 19.34
N LYS A 171 1.55 9.77 19.48
CA LYS A 171 0.47 9.38 20.39
C LYS A 171 -0.07 8.00 20.06
N HIS A 172 -0.39 7.73 18.80
CA HIS A 172 -0.91 6.43 18.39
C HIS A 172 0.08 5.29 18.64
N PHE A 173 1.37 5.50 18.40
CA PHE A 173 2.39 4.50 18.73
C PHE A 173 2.56 4.29 20.24
N ALA A 174 2.48 5.35 21.06
CA ALA A 174 2.50 5.22 22.51
C ALA A 174 1.28 4.42 23.01
N ASP A 175 0.10 4.72 22.48
CA ASP A 175 -1.13 3.99 22.79
C ASP A 175 -1.05 2.53 22.28
N ALA A 176 -0.42 2.27 21.12
CA ALA A 176 -0.19 0.92 20.61
C ALA A 176 0.74 0.11 21.52
N LEU A 177 1.83 0.72 22.02
CA LEU A 177 2.73 0.09 22.98
C LEU A 177 1.99 -0.33 24.26
N ALA A 178 1.10 0.51 24.78
CA ALA A 178 0.30 0.21 25.96
C ALA A 178 -0.69 -0.96 25.73
N GLY A 179 -1.18 -1.14 24.49
CA GLY A 179 -2.12 -2.21 24.12
C GLY A 179 -1.45 -3.48 23.56
N ALA A 180 -0.15 -3.45 23.25
CA ALA A 180 0.50 -4.49 22.49
C ALA A 180 0.60 -5.82 23.23
N THR A 181 -0.07 -6.83 22.69
CA THR A 181 -0.09 -8.20 23.23
C THR A 181 1.02 -9.09 22.66
N THR A 182 1.65 -8.68 21.56
CA THR A 182 2.72 -9.44 20.87
C THR A 182 4.01 -8.64 20.74
N ASP A 183 5.16 -9.33 20.63
CA ASP A 183 6.44 -8.67 20.35
C ASP A 183 6.44 -7.98 18.98
N ALA A 184 5.76 -8.57 17.99
CA ALA A 184 5.62 -7.94 16.67
C ALA A 184 4.92 -6.58 16.75
N HIS A 185 3.84 -6.47 17.53
CA HIS A 185 3.17 -5.19 17.76
C HIS A 185 4.02 -4.20 18.55
N ARG A 186 4.72 -4.67 19.59
CA ARG A 186 5.65 -3.82 20.37
C ARG A 186 6.76 -3.27 19.49
N ASN A 187 7.42 -4.13 18.72
CA ASN A 187 8.52 -3.76 17.84
C ASN A 187 8.06 -2.82 16.72
N ALA A 188 6.90 -3.07 16.13
CA ALA A 188 6.28 -2.14 15.16
C ALA A 188 6.04 -0.76 15.78
N ALA A 189 5.47 -0.72 16.98
CA ALA A 189 5.18 0.55 17.64
C ALA A 189 6.46 1.31 18.04
N TYR A 190 7.49 0.62 18.57
CA TYR A 190 8.79 1.23 18.84
C TYR A 190 9.46 1.73 17.55
N ALA A 191 9.47 0.95 16.48
CA ALA A 191 10.07 1.34 15.21
C ALA A 191 9.37 2.57 14.60
N GLY A 192 8.04 2.58 14.60
CA GLY A 192 7.25 3.72 14.15
C GLY A 192 7.51 4.97 14.99
N ARG A 193 7.48 4.85 16.32
CA ARG A 193 7.70 5.98 17.24
C ARG A 193 9.13 6.51 17.17
N ALA A 194 10.14 5.65 17.03
CA ALA A 194 11.52 6.06 16.83
C ALA A 194 11.66 6.96 15.59
N GLN A 195 11.09 6.53 14.45
CA GLN A 195 11.12 7.31 13.21
C GLN A 195 10.34 8.63 13.34
N THR A 196 9.15 8.60 13.97
CA THR A 196 8.38 9.83 14.25
C THR A 196 9.15 10.81 15.13
N ARG A 197 9.79 10.33 16.19
CA ARG A 197 10.59 11.15 17.10
C ARG A 197 11.81 11.74 16.41
N LEU A 198 12.43 10.99 15.49
CA LEU A 198 13.48 11.50 14.61
C LEU A 198 12.98 12.69 13.79
N ALA A 199 11.83 12.55 13.13
CA ALA A 199 11.21 13.61 12.33
C ALA A 199 10.77 14.82 13.17
N LEU A 200 10.45 14.62 14.45
CA LEU A 200 10.17 15.67 15.44
C LEU A 200 11.43 16.26 16.11
N ALA A 201 12.63 15.85 15.67
CA ALA A 201 13.91 16.23 16.27
C ALA A 201 14.06 15.86 17.77
N ASN A 202 13.28 14.90 18.26
CA ASN A 202 13.46 14.26 19.56
C ASN A 202 14.47 13.12 19.44
N TRP A 203 15.75 13.48 19.26
CA TRP A 203 16.84 12.53 19.01
C TRP A 203 17.04 11.52 20.14
N SER A 204 16.93 11.96 21.39
CA SER A 204 17.08 11.08 22.56
C SER A 204 15.97 10.04 22.63
N GLY A 205 14.71 10.46 22.45
CA GLY A 205 13.57 9.54 22.43
C GLY A 205 13.59 8.61 21.21
N ALA A 206 14.11 9.08 20.07
CA ALA A 206 14.30 8.25 18.88
C ALA A 206 15.30 7.12 19.12
N VAL A 207 16.45 7.42 19.74
CA VAL A 207 17.46 6.42 20.11
C VAL A 207 16.90 5.45 21.15
N GLU A 208 16.21 5.94 22.17
CA GLU A 208 15.60 5.09 23.21
C GLU A 208 14.67 4.04 22.58
N ASP A 209 13.77 4.46 21.69
CA ASP A 209 12.86 3.54 21.02
C ASP A 209 13.58 2.63 20.01
N ALA A 210 14.53 3.15 19.23
CA ALA A 210 15.26 2.36 18.23
C ALA A 210 16.05 1.20 18.86
N THR A 211 16.65 1.41 20.04
CA THR A 211 17.38 0.35 20.77
C THR A 211 16.50 -0.79 21.25
N ARG A 212 15.16 -0.61 21.27
CA ARG A 212 14.19 -1.65 21.65
C ARG A 212 13.81 -2.55 20.47
N VAL A 213 14.15 -2.18 19.23
CA VAL A 213 13.75 -2.90 18.02
C VAL A 213 14.86 -3.88 17.62
N PRO A 214 14.58 -5.19 17.49
CA PRO A 214 15.54 -6.14 16.94
C PRO A 214 15.99 -5.72 15.53
N VAL A 215 17.27 -5.86 15.23
CA VAL A 215 17.85 -5.41 13.94
C VAL A 215 17.29 -6.14 12.72
N ASP A 216 16.77 -7.36 12.91
CA ASP A 216 16.15 -8.21 11.90
C ASP A 216 14.62 -8.08 11.86
N PHE A 217 14.03 -7.24 12.70
CA PHE A 217 12.59 -7.04 12.72
C PHE A 217 12.12 -6.34 11.44
N VAL A 218 11.11 -6.93 10.80
CA VAL A 218 10.45 -6.36 9.62
C VAL A 218 8.95 -6.33 9.85
N LEU A 219 8.36 -5.14 9.75
CA LEU A 219 6.92 -4.99 9.57
C LEU A 219 6.62 -4.89 8.09
N GLN A 220 5.86 -5.84 7.55
CA GLN A 220 5.37 -5.78 6.18
C GLN A 220 3.89 -5.38 6.16
N VAL A 221 3.59 -4.37 5.36
CA VAL A 221 2.21 -4.08 4.98
C VAL A 221 1.80 -5.13 3.95
N GLN A 222 0.73 -5.85 4.23
CA GLN A 222 0.30 -6.97 3.40
C GLN A 222 -0.31 -6.45 2.08
N GLY A 223 0.38 -6.70 0.97
CA GLY A 223 -0.24 -6.64 -0.36
C GLY A 223 -1.22 -7.79 -0.57
N THR A 224 -2.11 -7.68 -1.55
CA THR A 224 -2.87 -8.84 -2.04
C THR A 224 -1.98 -9.63 -3.00
N GLY A 225 -1.79 -10.93 -2.74
CA GLY A 225 -0.99 -11.79 -3.60
C GLY A 225 -1.57 -11.85 -5.02
N GLY A 226 -0.71 -11.71 -6.04
CA GLY A 226 -0.92 -12.34 -7.35
C GLY A 226 -1.72 -11.61 -8.44
N GLY A 227 -2.01 -10.31 -8.36
CA GLY A 227 -2.55 -9.62 -9.54
C GLY A 227 -3.04 -8.18 -9.38
N GLU A 228 -3.31 -7.72 -8.16
CA GLU A 228 -3.89 -6.40 -7.98
C GLU A 228 -2.87 -5.28 -8.23
N LEU A 229 -3.23 -4.30 -9.08
CA LEU A 229 -2.33 -3.21 -9.45
C LEU A 229 -2.02 -2.28 -8.30
N ASP A 230 -2.97 -2.08 -7.39
CA ASP A 230 -2.88 -0.95 -6.48
C ASP A 230 -2.08 -1.19 -5.21
N VAL A 231 -1.85 -2.44 -4.82
CA VAL A 231 -1.16 -2.82 -3.57
C VAL A 231 0.07 -3.68 -3.82
N ARG A 232 0.54 -3.76 -5.08
CA ARG A 232 1.80 -4.42 -5.40
C ARG A 232 2.98 -3.60 -4.95
N ASN A 233 4.13 -4.24 -4.79
CA ASN A 233 5.41 -3.53 -4.71
C ASN A 233 5.72 -2.89 -6.08
N LEU A 234 5.40 -1.60 -6.24
CA LEU A 234 5.63 -0.86 -7.49
C LEU A 234 7.11 -0.67 -7.80
N ILE A 235 7.96 -0.58 -6.77
CA ILE A 235 9.41 -0.46 -6.97
C ILE A 235 9.94 -1.73 -7.66
N PHE A 236 9.60 -2.90 -7.12
CA PHE A 236 9.93 -4.18 -7.75
C PHE A 236 9.36 -4.28 -9.16
N PHE A 237 8.05 -4.03 -9.30
CA PHE A 237 7.36 -4.17 -10.59
C PHE A 237 7.97 -3.27 -11.68
N ALA A 238 8.43 -2.07 -11.33
CA ALA A 238 9.05 -1.13 -12.26
C ALA A 238 10.39 -1.63 -12.85
N VAL A 239 11.05 -2.61 -12.24
CA VAL A 239 12.37 -3.13 -12.67
C VAL A 239 12.40 -4.65 -12.82
N ALA A 240 11.28 -5.34 -12.63
CA ALA A 240 11.19 -6.79 -12.70
C ALA A 240 11.30 -7.35 -14.14
N ASP A 241 11.38 -6.51 -15.18
CA ASP A 241 11.31 -6.90 -16.60
C ASP A 241 9.96 -7.55 -16.97
N LEU A 242 8.88 -7.13 -16.29
CA LEU A 242 7.52 -7.67 -16.44
C LEU A 242 6.48 -6.59 -16.77
N PRO A 243 6.51 -5.88 -17.92
CA PRO A 243 7.47 -5.84 -19.04
C PRO A 243 8.51 -4.71 -18.95
N TYR A 244 8.62 -4.08 -17.78
CA TYR A 244 9.25 -2.78 -17.63
C TYR A 244 10.64 -2.82 -16.98
N ARG A 245 11.48 -1.87 -17.39
CA ARG A 245 12.81 -1.55 -16.83
C ARG A 245 12.88 -0.02 -16.67
N ASN A 246 12.03 0.52 -15.81
CA ASN A 246 11.64 1.94 -15.80
C ASN A 246 12.62 2.86 -15.08
N PHE A 247 13.46 2.29 -14.22
CA PHE A 247 14.56 3.01 -13.62
C PHE A 247 15.79 2.11 -13.54
N SER A 248 16.90 2.71 -13.19
CA SER A 248 18.16 2.06 -12.98
C SER A 248 18.80 2.52 -11.70
N MET A 249 19.62 1.67 -11.09
CA MET A 249 20.50 2.08 -10.00
C MET A 249 21.69 2.90 -10.54
N HIS A 250 22.05 2.79 -11.83
CA HIS A 250 23.12 3.63 -12.39
C HIS A 250 22.89 5.13 -12.12
N PHE A 251 23.97 5.87 -11.89
CA PHE A 251 23.94 7.31 -11.61
C PHE A 251 23.22 7.70 -10.30
N THR A 252 23.17 6.78 -9.34
CA THR A 252 22.64 7.02 -7.99
C THR A 252 23.75 6.89 -6.96
N ASN A 253 23.57 7.51 -5.79
CA ASN A 253 24.51 7.31 -4.68
C ASN A 253 24.59 5.85 -4.23
N ALA A 254 23.46 5.14 -4.25
CA ALA A 254 23.41 3.73 -3.85
C ALA A 254 24.28 2.83 -4.76
N TYR A 255 24.39 3.17 -6.05
CA TYR A 255 25.23 2.44 -6.98
C TYR A 255 26.71 2.53 -6.63
N ASP A 256 27.20 3.76 -6.45
CA ASP A 256 28.60 4.02 -6.08
C ASP A 256 28.91 3.50 -4.68
N TYR A 257 27.98 3.65 -3.75
CA TYR A 257 28.11 3.16 -2.39
C TYR A 257 28.29 1.64 -2.33
N TYR A 258 27.49 0.89 -3.10
CA TYR A 258 27.64 -0.58 -3.14
C TYR A 258 28.98 -1.00 -3.77
N LEU A 259 29.43 -0.33 -4.84
CA LEU A 259 30.74 -0.60 -5.43
C LEU A 259 31.88 -0.33 -4.45
N ALA A 260 31.77 0.72 -3.65
CA ALA A 260 32.82 1.12 -2.70
C ALA A 260 32.85 0.23 -1.44
N THR A 261 31.69 -0.24 -0.98
CA THR A 261 31.57 -0.87 0.36
C THR A 261 31.18 -2.34 0.34
N GLY A 262 30.54 -2.81 -0.72
CA GLY A 262 29.91 -4.12 -0.75
C GLY A 262 28.71 -4.27 0.18
N ASP A 263 28.14 -3.17 0.72
CA ASP A 263 27.03 -3.23 1.67
C ASP A 263 25.78 -3.87 1.04
N PRO A 264 25.32 -5.03 1.56
CA PRO A 264 24.17 -5.74 0.99
C PRO A 264 22.87 -4.94 1.03
N ARG A 265 22.77 -3.90 1.87
CA ARG A 265 21.57 -3.04 1.97
C ARG A 265 21.39 -2.13 0.75
N ALA A 266 22.44 -1.89 -0.02
CA ALA A 266 22.44 -1.09 -1.25
C ALA A 266 22.72 -1.93 -2.50
N ALA A 267 22.71 -3.26 -2.39
CA ALA A 267 23.10 -4.16 -3.46
C ALA A 267 22.20 -4.04 -4.70
N TRP A 268 22.84 -4.15 -5.86
CA TRP A 268 22.21 -4.13 -7.18
C TRP A 268 22.89 -5.13 -8.11
N GLU A 269 22.21 -5.49 -9.19
CA GLU A 269 22.76 -6.33 -10.25
C GLU A 269 22.46 -5.77 -11.63
N SER A 270 23.30 -6.08 -12.62
CA SER A 270 23.03 -5.86 -14.05
C SER A 270 22.68 -7.19 -14.71
N PRO A 271 21.38 -7.48 -14.97
CA PRO A 271 20.98 -8.76 -15.52
C PRO A 271 21.57 -9.03 -16.91
N ALA A 272 22.07 -10.26 -17.13
CA ALA A 272 22.63 -10.66 -18.40
C ALA A 272 21.61 -10.53 -19.55
N GLY A 273 22.06 -10.01 -20.70
CA GLY A 273 21.19 -9.80 -21.87
C GLY A 273 20.21 -8.62 -21.75
N LYS A 274 20.29 -7.82 -20.68
CA LYS A 274 19.46 -6.64 -20.44
C LYS A 274 20.33 -5.38 -20.26
N PRO A 275 21.07 -4.94 -21.28
CA PRO A 275 22.06 -3.87 -21.13
C PRO A 275 21.45 -2.50 -20.81
N TYR A 276 20.18 -2.28 -21.18
CA TYR A 276 19.54 -0.96 -21.09
C TYR A 276 18.15 -1.00 -20.47
N ALA A 277 17.83 0.09 -19.79
CA ALA A 277 16.50 0.40 -19.28
C ALA A 277 15.55 0.72 -20.46
N ASN A 278 14.24 0.65 -20.24
CA ASN A 278 13.24 0.82 -21.31
C ASN A 278 12.84 2.29 -21.49
N GLY A 279 12.31 2.65 -22.67
CA GLY A 279 11.60 3.93 -22.83
C GLY A 279 12.48 5.18 -22.90
N SER A 280 13.74 5.06 -23.35
CA SER A 280 14.57 6.24 -23.62
C SER A 280 13.89 7.19 -24.62
N TRP A 281 13.83 8.48 -24.30
CA TRP A 281 13.23 9.48 -25.19
C TRP A 281 14.11 9.79 -26.41
N PRO A 282 13.50 10.13 -27.56
CA PRO A 282 14.24 10.63 -28.72
C PRO A 282 15.14 11.80 -28.34
N GLY A 283 16.41 11.75 -28.75
CA GLY A 283 17.41 12.78 -28.43
C GLY A 283 18.14 12.57 -27.10
N TYR A 284 17.74 11.58 -26.29
CA TYR A 284 18.46 11.16 -25.08
C TYR A 284 19.12 9.79 -25.30
N GLY A 285 20.25 9.56 -24.63
CA GLY A 285 20.97 8.29 -24.69
C GLY A 285 20.24 7.16 -23.96
N LEU A 286 20.59 5.92 -24.31
CA LEU A 286 20.13 4.74 -23.56
C LEU A 286 20.71 4.75 -22.15
N VAL A 287 19.88 4.45 -21.16
CA VAL A 287 20.29 4.34 -19.75
C VAL A 287 20.74 2.90 -19.48
N PRO A 288 21.97 2.66 -18.99
CA PRO A 288 22.40 1.33 -18.57
C PRO A 288 21.49 0.77 -17.48
N PHE A 289 21.21 -0.53 -17.50
CA PHE A 289 20.27 -1.13 -16.56
C PHE A 289 20.95 -1.88 -15.43
N SER A 290 20.64 -1.47 -14.21
CA SER A 290 20.90 -2.21 -12.99
C SER A 290 19.68 -2.14 -12.09
N ARG A 291 19.25 -3.27 -11.52
CA ARG A 291 18.11 -3.35 -10.61
C ARG A 291 18.56 -3.57 -9.16
N PRO A 292 17.87 -2.99 -8.17
CA PRO A 292 18.15 -3.24 -6.76
C PRO A 292 17.82 -4.70 -6.40
N LEU A 293 18.60 -5.31 -5.52
CA LEU A 293 18.38 -6.68 -5.04
C LEU A 293 17.49 -6.74 -3.79
N LYS A 294 17.48 -5.68 -2.98
CA LYS A 294 16.72 -5.62 -1.71
C LYS A 294 15.19 -5.68 -1.89
N HIS A 295 14.70 -5.45 -3.11
CA HIS A 295 13.28 -5.39 -3.41
C HIS A 295 12.78 -6.58 -4.25
N ASN A 296 13.63 -7.59 -4.50
CA ASN A 296 13.30 -8.82 -5.23
C ASN A 296 12.85 -9.94 -4.30
#